data_AF-A0A661L2Y3-F1
#
_entry.id   AF-A0A661L2Y3-F1
#
_cell.length_a   1.000
_cell.length_b   1.000
_cell.length_c   1.000
_cell.angle_alpha   90.00
_cell.angle_beta   90.00
_cell.angle_gamma   90.00
#
_symmetry.space_group_name_H-M   'P 1'
#
loop_
_entity.id
_entity.type
_entity.pdbx_description
1 polymer ?
#
loop_
_entity_poly.entity_id
_entity_poly.type
_entity_poly.pdbx_seq_one_letter_code
_entity_poly.pdbx_strand_id
1 'polypeptide(L)'
;AGGYLFKASELATVRVPSMLFLGEREEKQLRGSETMAAIADKIYRNLPAPKYFLEIKGAGHFSFNNRFSDTRRAKLLSGNEQQFDVIRRYSIAFLEKYVAGKKDGAKILEHSDPRLVRFIKETSLEPSNETKRSTEHSH
;
A
#
# COMPACT_ATOMS: atom_id res chain seq x y z
N ALA A 1 12.65 -12.94 18.00
CA ALA A 1 12.50 -13.55 16.65
C ALA A 1 11.57 -12.78 15.69
N GLY A 2 11.09 -11.55 16.00
CA GLY A 2 10.06 -10.87 15.21
C GLY A 2 10.53 -9.83 14.16
N GLY A 3 11.84 -9.61 14.02
CA GLY A 3 12.40 -8.51 13.20
C GLY A 3 12.76 -8.85 11.75
N TYR A 4 12.47 -10.05 11.26
CA TYR A 4 12.73 -10.43 9.87
C TYR A 4 11.46 -11.03 9.27
N LEU A 5 10.52 -10.17 8.86
CA LEU A 5 9.35 -10.62 8.11
C LEU A 5 9.74 -11.04 6.69
N PHE A 6 10.56 -10.24 6.02
CA PHE A 6 11.04 -10.50 4.65
C PHE A 6 12.44 -9.94 4.42
N LYS A 7 13.25 -10.64 3.62
CA LYS A 7 14.52 -10.14 3.05
C LYS A 7 14.23 -9.26 1.84
N ALA A 8 15.09 -8.28 1.59
CA ALA A 8 14.99 -7.44 0.39
C ALA A 8 15.01 -8.27 -0.91
N SER A 9 15.86 -9.30 -0.97
CA SER A 9 15.94 -10.20 -2.12
C SER A 9 14.66 -11.00 -2.35
N GLU A 10 13.94 -11.37 -1.29
CA GLU A 10 12.65 -12.07 -1.39
C GLU A 10 11.57 -11.15 -1.98
N LEU A 11 11.49 -9.91 -1.47
CA LEU A 11 10.54 -8.90 -1.95
C LEU A 11 10.77 -8.54 -3.42
N ALA A 12 12.03 -8.48 -3.86
CA ALA A 12 12.38 -8.20 -5.25
C ALA A 12 11.96 -9.30 -6.23
N THR A 13 11.66 -10.51 -5.75
CA THR A 13 11.21 -11.62 -6.62
C THR A 13 9.73 -11.56 -6.98
N VAL A 14 8.94 -10.72 -6.32
CA VAL A 14 7.50 -10.60 -6.55
C VAL A 14 7.23 -10.21 -8.01
N ARG A 15 6.36 -10.94 -8.71
CA ARG A 15 6.03 -10.71 -10.13
C ARG A 15 4.63 -10.14 -10.36
N VAL A 16 3.88 -9.91 -9.29
CA VAL A 16 2.50 -9.45 -9.34
C VAL A 16 2.38 -8.02 -8.79
N PRO A 17 1.39 -7.25 -9.26
CA PRO A 17 1.03 -5.98 -8.66
C PRO A 17 0.85 -6.11 -7.15
N SER A 18 1.28 -5.11 -6.38
CA SER A 18 1.19 -5.13 -4.92
C SER A 18 0.44 -3.93 -4.34
N MET A 19 -0.37 -4.15 -3.32
CA MET A 19 -1.04 -3.09 -2.55
C MET A 19 -0.81 -3.33 -1.06
N LEU A 20 -0.16 -2.37 -0.41
CA LEU A 20 0.15 -2.40 1.01
C LEU A 20 -0.73 -1.39 1.76
N PHE A 21 -1.40 -1.86 2.80
CA PHE A 21 -2.12 -1.02 3.75
C PHE A 21 -1.38 -0.91 5.08
N LEU A 22 -1.42 0.28 5.68
CA LEU A 22 -0.96 0.55 7.05
C LEU A 22 -2.03 1.37 7.78
N GLY A 23 -2.28 1.10 9.05
CA GLY A 23 -3.07 1.97 9.92
C GLY A 23 -2.22 3.08 10.53
N GLU A 24 -2.72 4.32 10.52
CA GLU A 24 -2.03 5.46 11.16
C GLU A 24 -1.68 5.19 12.64
N ARG A 25 -2.56 4.51 13.38
CA ARG A 25 -2.37 4.22 14.82
C ARG A 25 -1.40 3.08 15.09
N GLU A 26 -0.97 2.35 14.06
CA GLU A 26 0.05 1.30 14.20
C GLU A 26 1.45 1.75 13.77
N GLU A 27 1.62 2.93 13.18
CA GLU A 27 2.89 3.45 12.65
C GLU A 27 4.08 3.25 13.61
N LYS A 28 3.90 3.62 14.89
CA LYS A 28 4.91 3.57 15.95
C LYS A 28 4.94 2.26 16.74
N GLN A 29 4.02 1.33 16.45
CA GLN A 29 4.00 0.04 17.14
C GLN A 29 5.24 -0.77 16.74
N LEU A 30 5.87 -1.40 17.74
CA LEU A 30 7.06 -2.21 17.52
C LEU A 30 6.70 -3.65 17.18
N ARG A 31 7.41 -4.20 16.21
CA ARG A 31 7.43 -5.64 15.92
C ARG A 31 8.87 -6.13 15.89
N GLY A 32 9.29 -6.76 16.99
CA GLY A 32 10.71 -6.97 17.24
C GLY A 32 11.38 -5.62 17.55
N SER A 33 12.43 -5.27 16.81
CA SER A 33 13.20 -4.03 16.98
C SER A 33 12.79 -2.91 16.03
N GLU A 34 11.88 -3.15 15.09
CA GLU A 34 11.47 -2.17 14.08
C GLU A 34 10.04 -1.70 14.32
N THR A 35 9.75 -0.46 13.93
CA THR A 35 8.37 0.06 13.91
C THR A 35 7.60 -0.50 12.71
N MET A 36 6.27 -0.56 12.79
CA MET A 36 5.44 -0.96 11.65
C MET A 36 5.66 -0.06 10.44
N ALA A 37 5.91 1.24 10.63
CA ALA A 37 6.30 2.13 9.54
C ALA A 37 7.62 1.74 8.88
N ALA A 38 8.67 1.44 9.66
CA ALA A 38 9.95 1.02 9.12
C ALA A 38 9.82 -0.30 8.34
N ILE A 39 9.02 -1.24 8.86
CA ILE A 39 8.72 -2.51 8.19
C ILE A 39 7.96 -2.25 6.89
N ALA A 40 6.90 -1.43 6.92
CA ALA A 40 6.09 -1.13 5.76
C ALA A 40 6.88 -0.41 4.66
N ASP A 41 7.74 0.52 5.04
CA ASP A 41 8.63 1.24 4.14
C ASP A 41 9.70 0.30 3.52
N LYS A 42 10.30 -0.59 4.32
CA LYS A 42 11.19 -1.65 3.80
C LYS A 42 10.46 -2.54 2.79
N ILE A 43 9.23 -2.95 3.06
CA ILE A 43 8.43 -3.75 2.13
C ILE A 43 8.19 -2.97 0.84
N TYR A 44 7.65 -1.75 0.94
CA TYR A 44 7.29 -0.95 -0.22
C TYR A 44 8.49 -0.64 -1.11
N ARG A 45 9.63 -0.25 -0.54
CA ARG A 45 10.85 0.08 -1.31
C ARG A 45 11.39 -1.10 -2.12
N ASN A 46 11.28 -2.32 -1.60
CA ASN A 46 11.86 -3.51 -2.24
C ASN A 46 10.89 -4.27 -3.15
N LEU A 47 9.61 -3.92 -3.15
CA LEU A 47 8.65 -4.47 -4.12
C LEU A 47 8.84 -3.82 -5.50
N PRO A 48 8.71 -4.57 -6.60
CA PRO A 48 8.68 -4.00 -7.94
C PRO A 48 7.34 -3.32 -8.24
N ALA A 49 7.35 -2.41 -9.21
CA ALA A 49 6.13 -1.82 -9.77
C ALA A 49 5.33 -2.86 -10.60
N PRO A 50 3.99 -2.73 -10.68
CA PRO A 50 3.18 -1.68 -10.07
C PRO A 50 2.88 -1.95 -8.59
N LYS A 51 3.04 -0.92 -7.75
CA LYS A 51 2.83 -1.01 -6.30
C LYS A 51 2.17 0.22 -5.70
N TYR A 52 1.36 0.00 -4.67
CA TYR A 52 0.57 1.01 -3.99
C TYR A 52 0.79 0.93 -2.48
N PHE A 53 0.91 2.09 -1.84
CA PHE A 53 0.97 2.23 -0.40
C PHE A 53 -0.17 3.14 0.08
N LEU A 54 -0.96 2.63 1.01
CA LEU A 54 -2.13 3.31 1.56
C LEU A 54 -2.07 3.32 3.07
N GLU A 55 -1.97 4.50 3.66
CA GLU A 55 -2.04 4.66 5.10
C GLU A 55 -3.39 5.27 5.51
N ILE A 56 -4.13 4.55 6.34
CA ILE A 56 -5.53 4.85 6.63
C ILE A 56 -5.65 5.65 7.92
N LYS A 57 -6.28 6.83 7.82
CA LYS A 57 -6.53 7.74 8.93
C LYS A 57 -7.31 7.06 10.06
N GLY A 58 -6.79 7.17 11.27
CA GLY A 58 -7.35 6.63 12.50
C GLY A 58 -7.43 5.11 12.57
N ALA A 59 -6.89 4.39 11.59
CA ALA A 59 -6.93 2.92 11.57
C ALA A 59 -5.80 2.33 12.41
N GLY A 60 -6.02 1.13 12.94
CA GLY A 60 -4.98 0.30 13.54
C GLY A 60 -5.13 -1.14 13.07
N HIS A 61 -4.38 -2.06 13.66
CA HIS A 61 -4.36 -3.47 13.24
C HIS A 61 -5.75 -4.10 13.07
N PHE A 62 -6.67 -3.83 14.01
CA PHE A 62 -8.02 -4.38 13.97
C PHE A 62 -8.95 -3.73 12.94
N SER A 63 -8.56 -2.62 12.31
CA SER A 63 -9.34 -1.98 11.24
C SER A 63 -9.41 -2.83 9.97
N PHE A 64 -8.57 -3.85 9.85
CA PHE A 64 -8.57 -4.79 8.72
C PHE A 64 -9.36 -6.09 8.99
N ASN A 65 -9.87 -6.27 10.21
CA ASN A 65 -10.63 -7.46 10.58
C ASN A 65 -12.12 -7.21 10.46
N ASN A 66 -12.83 -8.19 9.87
CA ASN A 66 -14.28 -8.17 9.84
C ASN A 66 -14.87 -8.19 11.26
N ARG A 67 -16.03 -7.57 11.41
CA ARG A 67 -16.86 -7.74 12.60
C ARG A 67 -17.43 -9.16 12.58
N PHE A 68 -16.75 -10.11 13.22
CA PHE A 68 -17.25 -11.49 13.33
C PHE A 68 -18.42 -11.62 14.32
N SER A 69 -18.76 -10.56 15.07
CA SER A 69 -19.98 -10.49 15.88
C SER A 69 -20.41 -9.03 16.12
N ASP A 70 -21.70 -8.82 16.38
CA ASP A 70 -22.27 -7.51 16.70
C ASP A 70 -22.09 -7.06 18.17
N THR A 71 -21.29 -7.81 18.93
CA THR A 71 -21.05 -7.52 20.34
C THR A 71 -20.35 -6.17 20.51
N ARG A 72 -20.68 -5.43 21.58
CA ARG A 72 -20.03 -4.13 21.90
C ARG A 72 -18.50 -4.25 21.96
N ARG A 73 -17.99 -5.40 22.43
CA ARG A 73 -16.55 -5.68 22.53
C ARG A 73 -15.90 -5.89 21.16
N ALA A 74 -16.57 -6.58 20.24
CA ALA A 74 -16.10 -6.73 18.86
C ALA A 74 -16.13 -5.40 18.10
N LYS A 75 -17.14 -4.55 18.33
CA LYS A 75 -17.21 -3.20 17.75
C LYS A 75 -16.03 -2.33 18.18
N LEU A 76 -15.63 -2.41 19.45
CA LEU A 76 -14.47 -1.68 19.99
C LEU A 76 -13.14 -2.17 19.41
N LEU A 77 -13.05 -3.45 19.04
CA LEU A 77 -11.87 -4.11 18.49
C LEU A 77 -11.98 -4.29 16.97
N SER A 78 -12.62 -3.36 16.26
CA SER A 78 -12.79 -3.42 14.79
C SER A 78 -12.69 -2.02 14.17
N GLY A 79 -12.52 -1.99 12.84
CA GLY A 79 -12.64 -0.75 12.09
C GLY A 79 -14.04 -0.13 12.14
N ASN A 80 -14.11 1.17 11.88
CA ASN A 80 -15.39 1.83 11.60
C ASN A 80 -15.78 1.70 10.12
N GLU A 81 -17.05 1.97 9.79
CA GLU A 81 -17.54 1.81 8.40
C GLU A 81 -16.76 2.65 7.39
N GLN A 82 -16.32 3.85 7.79
CA GLN A 82 -15.57 4.72 6.90
C GLN A 82 -14.16 4.18 6.62
N GLN A 83 -13.56 3.41 7.53
CA GLN A 83 -12.31 2.68 7.30
C GLN A 83 -12.54 1.47 6.40
N PHE A 84 -13.60 0.70 6.66
CA PHE A 84 -13.95 -0.43 5.80
C PHE A 84 -14.29 -0.01 4.38
N ASP A 85 -15.00 1.11 4.20
CA ASP A 85 -15.33 1.66 2.90
C ASP A 85 -14.08 1.97 2.07
N VAL A 86 -13.10 2.71 2.63
CA VAL A 86 -11.87 3.02 1.89
C VAL A 86 -11.05 1.77 1.57
N ILE A 87 -10.94 0.82 2.52
CA ILE A 87 -10.26 -0.46 2.29
C ILE A 87 -10.92 -1.22 1.14
N ARG A 88 -12.25 -1.35 1.17
CA ARG A 88 -13.02 -2.07 0.14
C ARG A 88 -12.88 -1.39 -1.22
N ARG A 89 -13.09 -0.08 -1.31
CA ARG A 89 -13.03 0.66 -2.58
C ARG A 89 -11.68 0.52 -3.26
N TYR A 90 -10.58 0.72 -2.53
CA TYR A 90 -9.25 0.58 -3.11
C TYR A 90 -8.89 -0.87 -3.45
N SER A 91 -9.28 -1.83 -2.59
CA SER A 91 -9.05 -3.26 -2.87
C SER A 91 -9.82 -3.73 -4.10
N ILE A 92 -11.09 -3.34 -4.23
CA ILE A 92 -11.92 -3.66 -5.39
C ILE A 92 -11.33 -3.02 -6.64
N ALA A 93 -11.00 -1.73 -6.62
CA ALA A 93 -10.39 -1.04 -7.74
C ALA A 93 -9.08 -1.69 -8.20
N PHE A 94 -8.25 -2.12 -7.25
CA PHE A 94 -7.00 -2.84 -7.51
C PHE A 94 -7.23 -4.19 -8.20
N LEU A 95 -8.15 -4.99 -7.66
CA LEU A 95 -8.51 -6.29 -8.24
C LEU A 95 -9.19 -6.12 -9.60
N GLU A 96 -10.05 -5.12 -9.77
CA GLU A 96 -10.69 -4.83 -11.04
C GLU A 96 -9.68 -4.48 -12.13
N LYS A 97 -8.68 -3.64 -11.81
CA LYS A 97 -7.62 -3.26 -12.75
C LYS A 97 -6.70 -4.42 -13.10
N TYR A 98 -6.17 -5.13 -12.10
CA TYR A 98 -5.06 -6.07 -12.30
C TYR A 98 -5.48 -7.54 -12.41
N VAL A 99 -6.69 -7.90 -11.96
CA VAL A 99 -7.20 -9.29 -12.04
C VAL A 99 -8.32 -9.39 -13.08
N ALA A 100 -9.31 -8.49 -13.03
CA ALA A 100 -10.45 -8.53 -13.95
C ALA A 100 -10.21 -7.79 -15.28
N GLY A 101 -9.11 -7.04 -15.42
CA GLY A 101 -8.78 -6.28 -16.64
C GLY A 101 -9.74 -5.12 -16.95
N LYS A 102 -10.51 -4.65 -15.96
CA LYS A 102 -11.45 -3.52 -16.14
C LYS A 102 -10.70 -2.19 -16.08
N LYS A 103 -10.91 -1.33 -17.08
CA LYS A 103 -10.27 -0.01 -17.15
C LYS A 103 -10.95 1.04 -16.26
N ASP A 104 -12.26 0.93 -16.05
CA ASP A 104 -13.02 1.97 -15.35
C ASP A 104 -12.80 1.99 -13.84
N GLY A 105 -12.56 0.82 -13.23
CA GLY A 105 -12.23 0.69 -11.81
C GLY A 105 -10.89 1.34 -11.43
N ALA A 106 -10.03 1.63 -12.41
CA ALA A 106 -8.70 2.19 -12.18
C ALA A 106 -8.72 3.63 -11.65
N LYS A 107 -9.78 4.41 -11.86
CA LYS A 107 -9.83 5.84 -11.48
C LYS A 107 -9.59 6.08 -9.99
N ILE A 108 -10.07 5.18 -9.14
CA ILE A 108 -9.85 5.25 -7.67
C ILE A 108 -8.35 5.14 -7.34
N LEU A 109 -7.59 4.38 -8.12
CA LEU A 109 -6.15 4.21 -7.93
C LEU A 109 -5.33 5.40 -8.43
N GLU A 110 -5.98 6.39 -9.07
CA GLU A 110 -5.28 7.54 -9.62
C GLU A 110 -5.18 8.70 -8.65
N HIS A 111 -6.07 8.79 -7.66
CA HIS A 111 -6.18 9.91 -6.73
C HIS A 111 -6.15 9.46 -5.27
N SER A 112 -5.66 10.34 -4.39
CA SER A 112 -5.74 10.14 -2.94
C SER A 112 -7.16 10.41 -2.42
N ASP A 113 -7.54 9.72 -1.36
CA ASP A 113 -8.82 9.86 -0.66
C ASP A 113 -8.61 10.62 0.67
N PRO A 114 -9.52 11.51 1.12
CA PRO A 114 -9.41 12.23 2.39
C PRO A 114 -9.23 11.35 3.65
N ARG A 115 -9.58 10.07 3.54
CA ARG A 115 -9.41 9.04 4.59
C ARG A 115 -8.02 8.40 4.57
N LEU A 116 -7.17 8.74 3.62
CA LEU A 116 -5.76 8.37 3.59
C LEU A 116 -4.92 9.51 4.14
N VAL A 117 -3.98 9.19 5.03
CA VAL A 117 -2.93 10.14 5.45
C VAL A 117 -1.73 10.08 4.49
N ARG A 118 -1.53 8.92 3.84
CA ARG A 118 -0.50 8.73 2.83
C ARG A 118 -1.02 7.85 1.70
N PHE A 119 -0.79 8.29 0.48
CA PHE A 119 -1.10 7.54 -0.74
C PHE A 119 0.10 7.65 -1.69
N ILE A 120 0.82 6.55 -1.91
CA ILE A 120 1.98 6.49 -2.81
C ILE A 120 1.71 5.40 -3.84
N LYS A 121 2.01 5.67 -5.10
CA LYS A 121 1.91 4.68 -6.18
C LYS A 121 3.13 4.77 -7.09
N GLU A 122 3.62 3.62 -7.50
CA GLU A 122 4.62 3.47 -8.55
C GLU A 122 4.02 2.54 -9.60
N THR A 123 3.77 3.05 -10.81
CA THR A 123 2.96 2.33 -11.83
C THR A 123 3.69 2.05 -13.13
N SER A 124 4.95 2.49 -13.28
CA SER A 124 5.73 2.34 -14.51
C SER A 124 6.61 1.08 -14.48
N LEU A 125 6.58 0.34 -15.60
CA LEU A 125 7.59 -0.64 -16.02
C LEU A 125 8.53 -0.07 -17.11
N GLU A 126 8.42 1.21 -17.45
CA GLU A 126 9.27 1.83 -18.47
C GLU A 126 10.61 2.28 -17.87
N PRO A 127 11.76 1.90 -18.47
CA PRO A 127 13.02 2.54 -18.14
C PRO A 127 12.92 4.03 -18.51
N SER A 128 13.24 4.90 -17.58
CA SER A 128 13.47 6.31 -17.86
C SER A 128 14.64 6.42 -18.86
N ASN A 129 14.34 6.42 -20.16
CA ASN A 129 15.24 6.92 -21.18
C ASN A 129 15.34 8.44 -21.00
N GLU A 130 16.06 8.87 -19.97
CA GLU A 130 16.71 10.18 -19.98
C GLU A 130 17.72 10.16 -21.11
N THR A 131 17.23 10.65 -22.24
CA THR A 131 17.94 10.79 -23.49
C THR A 131 19.16 11.65 -23.26
N LYS A 132 20.32 11.08 -23.60
CA LYS A 132 21.56 11.77 -23.96
C LYS A 132 21.26 13.10 -24.65
N ARG A 133 21.50 14.22 -23.96
CA ARG A 133 21.80 15.50 -24.60
C ARG A 133 22.96 16.13 -23.85
N SER A 134 24.16 15.95 -24.39
CA SER A 134 25.31 16.86 -24.28
C SER A 134 26.48 16.28 -25.08
N THR A 135 26.31 16.17 -26.39
CA THR A 135 27.43 16.19 -27.34
C THR A 135 26.94 16.93 -28.58
N GLU A 136 27.80 17.83 -29.08
CA GLU A 136 27.66 18.68 -30.28
C GLU A 136 26.94 20.03 -30.01
N HIS A 137 27.49 21.22 -30.24
CA HIS A 137 28.65 21.69 -31.01
C HIS A 137 29.20 23.01 -30.43
N SER A 138 30.52 23.21 -30.47
CA SER A 138 31.11 24.48 -30.95
C SER A 138 32.45 24.16 -31.57
N HIS A 139 32.49 24.29 -32.90
CA HIS A 139 33.69 24.61 -33.66
C HIS A 139 33.94 26.12 -33.57
#